data_AF-A0A6A9SSQ0-F1
#
_entry.id   AF-A0A6A9SSQ0-F1
#
_cell.length_a   1.000
_cell.length_b   1.000
_cell.length_c   1.000
_cell.angle_alpha   90.00
_cell.angle_beta   90.00
_cell.angle_gamma   90.00
#
_symmetry.space_group_name_H-M   'P 1'
#
loop_
_entity.id
_entity.type
_entity.pdbx_description
1 polymer ?
#
loop_
_entity_poly.entity_id
_entity_poly.type
_entity_poly.pdbx_seq_one_letter_code
_entity_poly.pdbx_strand_id
1 'polypeptide(L)'
;MGAKAAALRPVASLSSWVDDHPLSAVGALVALGALVVLLASVGVTVDTATASLAYDGVTVDRVIDTVLAQPAYAIAVVGGVAVFLFYDG
;
A
#
# COMPACT_ATOMS: atom_id res chain seq x y z
N MET A 1 -20.16 16.53 23.45
CA MET A 1 -19.57 15.37 22.73
C MET A 1 -18.08 15.34 23.07
N GLY A 2 -17.63 14.36 23.86
CA GLY A 2 -16.32 14.38 24.51
C GLY A 2 -15.15 14.08 23.57
N ALA A 3 -13.94 14.51 23.93
CA ALA A 3 -12.70 14.39 23.13
C ALA A 3 -12.45 12.99 22.55
N LYS A 4 -12.94 11.92 23.20
CA LYS A 4 -12.88 10.53 22.69
C LYS A 4 -13.66 10.33 21.38
N ALA A 5 -14.78 11.01 21.19
CA ALA A 5 -15.56 10.95 19.95
C ALA A 5 -14.87 11.68 18.79
N ALA A 6 -14.11 12.75 19.09
CA ALA A 6 -13.30 13.44 18.09
C ALA A 6 -12.10 12.59 17.67
N ALA A 7 -11.46 11.89 18.62
CA ALA A 7 -10.31 11.03 18.35
C ALA A 7 -10.65 9.80 17.49
N LEU A 8 -11.87 9.26 17.60
CA LEU A 8 -12.32 8.10 16.83
C LEU A 8 -12.97 8.45 15.49
N ARG A 9 -13.23 9.74 15.24
CA ARG A 9 -13.84 10.24 14.01
C ARG A 9 -13.10 9.83 12.73
N PRO A 10 -11.75 9.79 12.68
CA PRO A 10 -11.02 9.33 11.50
C PRO A 10 -11.28 7.86 11.21
N VAL A 11 -11.31 7.02 12.26
CA VAL A 11 -11.54 5.58 12.15
C VAL A 11 -12.97 5.31 11.68
N ALA A 12 -13.95 6.01 12.26
CA ALA A 12 -15.35 5.88 11.85
C ALA A 12 -15.56 6.34 10.40
N SER A 13 -14.92 7.44 9.98
CA SER A 13 -14.98 7.94 8.61
C SER A 13 -14.31 7.00 7.60
N LEU A 14 -13.21 6.36 7.98
CA LEU A 14 -12.53 5.39 7.13
C LEU A 14 -13.37 4.12 7.00
N SER A 15 -13.92 3.63 8.11
CA SER A 15 -14.80 2.46 8.12
C SER A 15 -16.00 2.67 7.20
N SER A 16 -16.71 3.81 7.32
CA SER A 16 -17.85 4.09 6.46
C SER A 16 -17.45 4.19 4.99
N TRP A 17 -16.30 4.81 4.68
CA TRP A 17 -15.82 4.89 3.31
C TRP A 17 -15.50 3.52 2.70
N VAL A 18 -14.88 2.62 3.49
CA VAL A 18 -14.59 1.24 3.07
C VAL A 18 -15.88 0.46 2.80
N ASP A 19 -16.88 0.63 3.66
CA ASP A 19 -18.20 0.01 3.47
C ASP A 19 -18.88 0.51 2.18
N ASP A 20 -18.74 1.79 1.87
CA ASP A 20 -19.29 2.41 0.65
C ASP A 20 -18.50 2.05 -0.63
N HIS A 21 -17.18 1.78 -0.52
CA HIS A 21 -16.29 1.53 -1.67
C HIS A 21 -15.44 0.25 -1.46
N PRO A 22 -16.06 -0.93 -1.35
CA PRO A 22 -15.36 -2.15 -0.95
C PRO A 22 -14.29 -2.57 -1.97
N LEU A 23 -14.55 -2.38 -3.27
CA LEU A 23 -13.62 -2.75 -4.33
C LEU A 23 -12.41 -1.82 -4.42
N SER A 24 -12.62 -0.51 -4.23
CA SER A 24 -11.52 0.47 -4.15
C SER A 24 -10.64 0.19 -2.93
N ALA A 25 -11.24 -0.15 -1.79
CA ALA A 25 -10.51 -0.56 -0.59
C ALA A 25 -9.67 -1.84 -0.81
N VAL A 26 -10.23 -2.86 -1.49
CA VAL A 26 -9.47 -4.06 -1.88
C VAL A 26 -8.33 -3.71 -2.85
N GLY A 27 -8.57 -2.84 -3.83
CA GLY A 27 -7.55 -2.33 -4.74
C GLY A 27 -6.37 -1.69 -4.00
N ALA A 28 -6.65 -0.87 -2.98
CA ALA A 28 -5.64 -0.27 -2.13
C ALA A 28 -4.82 -1.31 -1.36
N LEU A 29 -5.49 -2.31 -0.77
CA LEU A 29 -4.82 -3.39 -0.02
C LEU A 29 -3.91 -4.23 -0.93
N VAL A 30 -4.39 -4.58 -2.13
CA VAL A 30 -3.60 -5.32 -3.11
C VAL A 30 -2.38 -4.51 -3.55
N ALA A 31 -2.56 -3.22 -3.83
CA ALA A 31 -1.46 -2.34 -4.20
C ALA A 31 -0.41 -2.23 -3.10
N LEU A 32 -0.83 -2.00 -1.86
CA LEU A 32 0.08 -1.89 -0.72
C LEU A 32 0.81 -3.21 -0.45
N GLY A 33 0.09 -4.34 -0.48
CA GLY A 33 0.69 -5.66 -0.29
C GLY A 33 1.74 -5.97 -1.36
N ALA A 34 1.41 -5.73 -2.63
CA ALA A 34 2.34 -5.93 -3.74
C ALA A 34 3.55 -5.00 -3.66
N LEU A 35 3.35 -3.74 -3.24
CA LEU A 35 4.42 -2.77 -3.06
C LEU A 35 5.38 -3.22 -1.95
N VAL A 36 4.88 -3.71 -0.82
CA VAL A 36 5.70 -4.22 0.28
C VAL A 36 6.58 -5.38 -0.17
N VAL A 37 6.00 -6.34 -0.91
CA VAL A 37 6.76 -7.48 -1.46
C VAL A 37 7.82 -7.01 -2.45
N LEU A 38 7.48 -6.06 -3.32
CA LEU A 38 8.43 -5.50 -4.28
C LEU A 38 9.61 -4.83 -3.55
N LEU A 39 9.32 -3.96 -2.57
CA LEU A 39 10.35 -3.25 -1.79
C LEU A 39 11.25 -4.23 -1.01
N ALA A 40 10.65 -5.25 -0.39
CA ALA A 40 11.40 -6.32 0.27
C ALA A 40 12.33 -7.05 -0.71
N SER A 41 11.88 -7.26 -1.95
CA SER A 41 12.66 -7.96 -2.99
C SER A 41 13.86 -7.14 -3.50
N VAL A 42 13.79 -5.80 -3.46
CA VAL A 42 14.94 -4.93 -3.78
C VAL A 42 15.91 -4.77 -2.58
N GLY A 43 15.56 -5.33 -1.41
CA GLY A 43 16.37 -5.27 -0.19
C GLY A 43 16.05 -4.08 0.72
N VAL A 44 14.89 -3.43 0.54
CA VAL A 44 14.39 -2.46 1.52
C VAL A 44 13.78 -3.22 2.69
N THR A 45 14.32 -3.02 3.88
CA THR A 45 13.78 -3.64 5.10
C THR A 45 13.07 -2.59 5.93
N VAL A 46 11.87 -2.93 6.39
CA VAL A 46 11.12 -2.11 7.35
C VAL A 46 11.37 -2.68 8.73
N ASP A 47 11.96 -1.88 9.61
CA ASP A 47 11.99 -2.21 11.03
C ASP A 47 10.60 -1.95 11.60
N THR A 48 9.88 -3.03 11.90
CA THR A 48 8.52 -2.99 12.42
C THR A 48 8.45 -2.47 13.86
N ALA A 49 9.56 -2.48 14.60
CA ALA A 49 9.61 -1.97 15.97
C ALA A 49 9.67 -0.44 16.00
N THR A 50 10.31 0.17 15.01
CA THR A 50 10.50 1.62 14.92
C THR A 50 9.71 2.28 13.80
N ALA A 51 9.02 1.48 12.97
CA ALA A 51 8.45 1.90 11.69
C ALA A 51 9.47 2.65 10.80
N SER A 52 10.75 2.32 10.94
CA SER A 52 11.82 2.95 10.18
C SER A 52 12.18 2.12 8.94
N LEU A 53 12.52 2.82 7.87
CA LEU A 53 12.97 2.22 6.63
C LEU A 53 14.49 2.14 6.66
N ALA A 54 15.03 0.92 6.72
CA ALA A 54 16.45 0.68 6.53
C ALA A 54 16.73 0.53 5.03
N TYR A 55 17.59 1.41 4.52
CA TYR A 55 17.86 1.55 3.10
C TYR A 55 19.37 1.45 2.85
N ASP A 56 19.81 0.29 2.33
CA ASP A 56 21.23 0.00 2.08
C ASP A 56 21.58 0.15 0.59
N GLY A 57 21.23 1.30 0.00
CA GLY A 57 21.66 1.67 -1.35
C GLY A 57 20.93 0.96 -2.50
N VAL A 58 19.61 1.12 -2.60
CA VAL A 58 18.85 0.64 -3.76
C VAL A 58 19.14 1.50 -5.00
N THR A 59 19.71 0.90 -6.04
CA THR A 59 19.87 1.57 -7.34
C THR A 59 18.61 1.43 -8.18
N VAL A 60 18.38 2.38 -9.10
CA VAL A 60 17.28 2.33 -10.07
C VAL A 60 17.34 1.03 -10.90
N ASP A 61 18.54 0.60 -11.30
CA ASP A 61 18.73 -0.63 -12.06
C ASP A 61 18.26 -1.86 -11.30
N ARG A 62 18.53 -1.93 -9.98
CA ARG A 62 18.08 -3.06 -9.14
C ARG A 62 16.56 -3.12 -9.02
N VAL A 63 15.89 -1.96 -8.97
CA VAL A 63 14.42 -1.89 -9.00
C VAL A 63 13.90 -2.41 -10.33
N ILE A 64 14.50 -1.96 -11.44
CA ILE A 64 14.11 -2.40 -12.78
C ILE A 64 14.29 -3.91 -12.93
N ASP A 65 15.44 -4.45 -12.53
CA ASP A 65 15.72 -5.89 -12.58
C ASP A 65 14.72 -6.69 -11.74
N THR A 66 14.34 -6.18 -10.57
CA THR A 66 13.36 -6.82 -9.69
C THR A 66 11.96 -6.80 -10.30
N VAL A 67 11.55 -5.66 -10.89
CA VAL A 67 10.27 -5.51 -11.58
C VAL A 67 10.19 -6.45 -12.78
N LEU A 68 11.28 -6.58 -13.54
CA LEU A 68 11.35 -7.48 -14.70
C LEU A 68 11.37 -8.96 -14.27
N ALA A 69 12.02 -9.29 -13.14
CA ALA A 69 12.02 -10.63 -12.59
C ALA A 69 10.67 -11.05 -12.00
N GLN A 70 9.91 -10.09 -11.47
CA GLN A 70 8.62 -10.34 -10.80
C GLN A 70 7.53 -9.38 -11.29
N PRO A 71 7.13 -9.46 -12.58
CA PRO A 71 6.22 -8.50 -13.18
C PRO A 71 4.83 -8.51 -12.54
N ALA A 72 4.41 -9.64 -11.96
CA ALA A 72 3.12 -9.79 -11.29
C ALA A 72 2.92 -8.77 -10.17
N TYR A 73 3.95 -8.48 -9.36
CA TYR A 73 3.83 -7.51 -8.26
C TYR A 73 3.74 -6.08 -8.78
N ALA A 74 4.52 -5.73 -9.81
CA ALA A 74 4.41 -4.41 -10.44
C ALA A 74 3.03 -4.17 -11.06
N ILE A 75 2.49 -5.19 -11.75
CA ILE A 75 1.13 -5.15 -12.30
C ILE A 75 0.10 -5.05 -11.18
N ALA A 76 0.27 -5.78 -10.07
CA ALA A 76 -0.64 -5.71 -8.93
C ALA A 76 -0.62 -4.33 -8.24
N VAL A 77 0.55 -3.67 -8.14
CA VAL A 77 0.64 -2.28 -7.65
C VAL A 77 -0.13 -1.35 -8.57
N VAL A 78 0.16 -1.37 -9.87
CA VAL A 78 -0.47 -0.46 -10.85
C VAL A 78 -1.97 -0.70 -10.94
N GLY A 79 -2.38 -1.98 -11.06
CA GLY A 79 -3.78 -2.38 -11.14
C GLY A 79 -4.54 -2.07 -9.85
N GLY A 80 -3.96 -2.36 -8.69
CA GLY A 80 -4.57 -2.02 -7.40
C GLY A 80 -4.74 -0.51 -7.21
N VAL A 81 -3.74 0.30 -7.59
CA VAL A 81 -3.83 1.77 -7.57
C VAL A 81 -4.90 2.26 -8.56
N ALA A 82 -4.95 1.69 -9.76
CA ALA A 82 -5.95 2.06 -10.75
C ALA A 82 -7.38 1.76 -10.25
N VAL A 83 -7.60 0.59 -9.65
CA VAL A 83 -8.87 0.26 -9.02
C VAL A 83 -9.15 1.22 -7.86
N PHE A 84 -8.20 1.47 -6.97
CA PHE A 84 -8.41 2.40 -5.86
C PHE A 84 -8.80 3.81 -6.30
N LEU A 85 -8.18 4.34 -7.36
CA LEU A 85 -8.39 5.72 -7.81
C LEU A 85 -9.56 5.90 -8.76
N PHE A 86 -9.85 4.91 -9.62
CA PHE A 86 -10.78 5.05 -10.74
C PHE A 86 -11.99 4.13 -10.64
N TYR A 87 -12.03 3.20 -9.68
CA TYR A 87 -13.23 2.41 -9.42
C TYR A 87 -14.18 3.23 -8.54
N ASP A 88 -15.36 3.55 -9.06
CA ASP A 88 -16.33 4.46 -8.44
C ASP A 88 -17.58 3.76 -7.86
N GLY A 89 -17.52 2.43 -7.65
CA GLY A 89 -18.67 1.68 -7.12
C GLY A 89 -19.57 1.13 -8.21
#